data_AF-A0A2S6Z022-F1
#
_entry.id   AF-A0A2S6Z022-F1
#
_cell.length_a   1.000
_cell.length_b   1.000
_cell.length_c   1.000
_cell.angle_alpha   90.00
_cell.angle_beta   90.00
_cell.angle_gamma   90.00
#
_symmetry.space_group_name_H-M   'P 1'
#
loop_
_entity.id
_entity.type
_entity.pdbx_description
1 polymer ?
#
loop_
_entity_poly.entity_id
_entity_poly.type
_entity_poly.pdbx_seq_one_letter_code
_entity_poly.pdbx_strand_id
1 'polypeptide(L)'
;MLDGVRQEVLDELAGKMAGQAPPKQPMSWLFRVIELAAAGQFVPDAGRAVAKERERRSREEAERQLRAVEVGRQAARVADPEELARRRAVSAAAAAALAYRT
;
A
#
# COMPACT_ATOMS: atom_id res chain seq x y z
N MET A 1 -8.62 18.71 -8.15
CA MET A 1 -7.72 19.59 -7.36
C MET A 1 -8.19 19.77 -5.91
N LEU A 2 -9.49 19.97 -5.62
CA LEU A 2 -9.98 20.22 -4.25
C LEU A 2 -9.76 19.05 -3.26
N ASP A 3 -9.74 17.80 -3.72
CA ASP A 3 -9.59 16.65 -2.83
C ASP A 3 -8.17 16.51 -2.23
N GLY A 4 -7.15 16.97 -2.94
CA GLY A 4 -5.76 16.95 -2.45
C GLY A 4 -5.56 17.92 -1.28
N VAL A 5 -6.01 19.16 -1.46
CA VAL A 5 -5.91 20.22 -0.44
C VAL A 5 -6.68 19.84 0.83
N ARG A 6 -7.87 19.24 0.70
CA ARG A 6 -8.64 18.75 1.85
C ARG A 6 -7.81 17.75 2.68
N GLN A 7 -7.18 16.80 2.01
CA GLN A 7 -6.40 15.78 2.69
C GLN A 7 -5.15 16.37 3.34
N GLU A 8 -4.48 17.32 2.70
CA GLU A 8 -3.33 18.02 3.28
C GLU A 8 -3.71 18.78 4.55
N VAL A 9 -4.90 19.41 4.60
CA VAL A 9 -5.42 20.07 5.81
C VAL A 9 -5.66 19.07 6.94
N LEU A 10 -6.20 17.89 6.63
CA LEU A 10 -6.40 16.83 7.63
C LEU A 10 -5.07 16.26 8.13
N ASP A 11 -4.11 16.04 7.22
CA ASP A 11 -2.77 15.59 7.56
C ASP A 11 -2.06 16.63 8.45
N GLU A 12 -2.21 17.93 8.16
CA GLU A 12 -1.68 19.03 8.98
C GLU A 12 -2.28 19.05 10.39
N LEU A 13 -3.60 18.88 10.51
CA LEU A 13 -4.27 18.77 11.81
C LEU A 13 -3.72 17.58 12.61
N ALA A 14 -3.63 16.41 11.98
CA ALA A 14 -3.11 15.21 12.62
C ALA A 14 -1.66 15.43 13.10
N GLY A 15 -0.83 16.05 12.26
CA GLY A 15 0.54 16.40 12.60
C GLY A 15 0.64 17.37 13.79
N LYS A 16 -0.18 18.43 13.81
CA LYS A 16 -0.20 19.39 14.93
C LYS A 16 -0.70 18.78 16.22
N MET A 17 -1.71 17.91 16.17
CA MET A 17 -2.25 17.23 17.35
C MET A 17 -1.26 16.20 17.94
N ALA A 18 -0.43 15.57 17.11
CA ALA A 18 0.62 14.64 17.55
C ALA A 18 1.91 15.33 18.01
N GLY A 19 2.05 16.65 17.76
CA GLY A 19 3.23 17.42 18.12
C GLY A 19 3.31 17.79 19.61
N GLN A 20 4.42 18.43 20.00
CA GLN A 20 4.67 18.83 21.39
C GLN A 20 3.77 19.98 21.89
N ALA A 21 3.19 20.76 20.97
CA ALA A 21 2.37 21.92 21.28
C ALA A 21 1.09 21.93 20.41
N PRO A 22 0.11 21.07 20.71
CA PRO A 22 -1.16 21.06 19.99
C PRO A 22 -1.91 22.39 20.17
N PRO A 23 -2.72 22.82 19.18
CA PRO A 23 -3.51 24.04 19.31
C PRO A 23 -4.46 23.97 20.50
N LYS A 24 -4.50 25.03 21.33
CA LYS A 24 -5.41 25.11 22.49
C LYS A 24 -6.89 25.08 22.08
N GLN A 25 -7.22 25.57 20.89
CA GLN A 25 -8.55 25.55 20.30
C GLN A 25 -8.47 24.89 18.91
N PRO A 26 -8.51 23.54 18.84
CA PRO A 26 -8.26 22.81 17.59
C PRO A 26 -9.22 23.17 16.45
N MET A 27 -10.50 23.39 16.77
CA MET A 27 -11.50 23.72 15.74
C MET A 27 -11.30 25.12 15.15
N SER A 28 -11.08 26.13 15.98
CA SER A 28 -10.79 27.49 15.52
C SER A 28 -9.52 27.52 14.65
N TRP A 29 -8.50 26.78 15.08
CA TRP A 29 -7.27 26.62 14.31
C TRP A 29 -7.52 25.92 12.96
N LEU A 30 -8.30 24.83 12.95
CA LEU A 30 -8.63 24.10 11.73
C LEU A 30 -9.42 24.98 10.74
N PHE A 31 -10.41 25.73 11.21
CA PHE A 31 -11.15 26.66 10.36
C PHE A 31 -10.23 27.71 9.74
N ARG A 32 -9.27 28.23 10.51
CA ARG A 32 -8.27 29.16 9.98
C ARG A 32 -7.41 28.54 8.89
N VAL A 33 -7.01 27.28 9.05
CA VAL A 33 -6.25 26.55 8.02
C VAL A 33 -7.10 26.34 6.76
N ILE A 34 -8.38 26.02 6.91
CA ILE A 34 -9.33 25.87 5.79
C ILE A 34 -9.47 27.19 5.03
N GLU A 35 -9.57 28.33 5.72
CA GLU A 35 -9.62 29.67 5.08
C GLU A 35 -8.34 29.95 4.27
N LEU A 36 -7.16 29.67 4.84
CA LEU A 36 -5.89 29.83 4.15
C LEU A 36 -5.80 28.91 2.92
N ALA A 37 -6.32 27.69 3.03
CA ALA A 37 -6.37 26.73 1.94
C ALA A 37 -7.30 27.20 0.81
N ALA A 38 -8.47 27.73 1.14
CA ALA A 38 -9.40 28.30 0.17
C ALA A 38 -8.80 29.53 -0.55
N ALA A 39 -7.96 30.30 0.15
CA ALA A 39 -7.24 31.44 -0.42
C ALA A 39 -5.95 31.07 -1.18
N GLY A 40 -5.57 29.78 -1.24
CA GLY A 40 -4.31 29.34 -1.85
C GLY A 40 -3.05 29.74 -1.08
N GLN A 41 -3.18 30.09 0.19
CA GLN A 41 -2.10 30.54 1.08
C GLN A 41 -1.65 29.46 2.08
N PHE A 42 -2.29 28.29 2.05
CA PHE A 42 -1.94 27.18 2.90
C PHE A 42 -0.65 26.49 2.43
N VAL A 43 0.32 26.35 3.34
CA VAL A 43 1.54 25.58 3.14
C VAL A 43 1.63 24.55 4.26
N PRO A 44 1.53 23.24 3.96
CA PRO A 44 1.63 22.21 4.99
C PRO A 44 3.06 22.08 5.52
N ASP A 45 3.15 21.80 6.82
CA ASP A 45 4.38 21.63 7.59
C ASP A 45 4.28 20.36 8.46
N ALA A 46 3.46 20.41 9.51
CA ALA A 46 3.31 19.28 10.43
C ALA A 46 2.68 18.05 9.76
N GLY A 47 1.88 18.25 8.70
CA GLY A 47 1.23 17.18 7.96
C GLY A 47 2.14 16.40 7.02
N ARG A 48 3.36 16.87 6.73
CA ARG A 48 4.25 16.23 5.76
C ARG A 48 4.64 14.80 6.15
N ALA A 49 4.94 14.59 7.43
CA ALA A 49 5.27 13.26 7.93
C ALA A 49 4.06 12.31 7.87
N VAL A 50 2.86 12.83 8.18
CA VAL A 50 1.59 12.09 8.11
C VAL A 50 1.27 11.69 6.67
N ALA A 51 1.39 12.63 5.73
CA ALA A 51 1.17 12.39 4.31
C ALA A 51 2.12 11.30 3.77
N LYS A 52 3.42 11.40 4.08
CA LYS A 52 4.42 10.40 3.68
C LYS A 52 4.09 9.00 4.22
N GLU A 53 3.68 8.92 5.47
CA GLU A 53 3.31 7.66 6.10
C GLU A 53 2.02 7.07 5.52
N ARG A 54 1.04 7.91 5.18
CA ARG A 54 -0.19 7.51 4.50
C ARG A 54 0.11 6.94 3.10
N GLU A 55 0.96 7.62 2.33
CA GLU A 55 1.42 7.11 1.04
C GLU A 55 2.16 5.79 1.16
N ARG A 56 3.05 5.66 2.14
CA ARG A 56 3.76 4.39 2.41
C ARG A 56 2.78 3.25 2.66
N ARG A 57 1.80 3.45 3.54
CA ARG A 57 0.77 2.44 3.85
C ARG A 57 -0.05 2.05 2.62
N SER A 58 -0.47 3.04 1.82
CA SER A 58 -1.22 2.78 0.59
C SER A 58 -0.41 1.95 -0.41
N ARG A 59 0.89 2.23 -0.57
CA ARG A 59 1.78 1.43 -1.43
C ARG A 59 1.94 0.01 -0.92
N GLU A 60 2.18 -0.16 0.38
CA GLU A 60 2.33 -1.48 0.99
C GLU A 60 1.07 -2.33 0.88
N GLU A 61 -0.11 -1.71 1.00
CA GLU A 61 -1.38 -2.39 0.82
C GLU A 61 -1.57 -2.83 -0.65
N ALA A 62 -1.28 -1.95 -1.61
CA ALA A 62 -1.31 -2.30 -3.03
C ALA A 62 -0.34 -3.45 -3.36
N GLU A 63 0.88 -3.42 -2.83
CA GLU A 63 1.84 -4.51 -2.99
C GLU A 63 1.37 -5.82 -2.35
N ARG A 64 0.72 -5.77 -1.19
CA ARG A 64 0.13 -6.94 -0.55
C ARG A 64 -0.98 -7.53 -1.42
N GLN A 65 -1.86 -6.70 -1.97
CA GLN A 65 -2.93 -7.14 -2.87
C GLN A 65 -2.36 -7.80 -4.13
N LEU A 66 -1.34 -7.20 -4.75
CA LEU A 66 -0.66 -7.78 -5.91
C LEU A 66 -0.03 -9.15 -5.59
N ARG A 67 0.66 -9.26 -4.46
CA ARG A 67 1.22 -10.55 -4.00
C ARG A 67 0.14 -11.59 -3.75
N ALA A 68 -0.98 -11.21 -3.14
CA ALA A 68 -2.09 -12.14 -2.90
C ALA A 68 -2.67 -12.68 -4.21
N VAL A 69 -2.84 -11.81 -5.22
CA VAL A 69 -3.31 -12.23 -6.55
C VAL A 69 -2.31 -13.19 -7.21
N GLU A 70 -1.01 -12.89 -7.15
CA GLU A 70 0.01 -13.75 -7.76
C GLU A 70 0.11 -15.13 -7.07
N VAL A 71 0.04 -15.16 -5.73
CA VAL A 71 -0.02 -16.40 -4.97
C VAL A 71 -1.25 -17.21 -5.35
N GLY A 72 -2.42 -16.56 -5.47
CA GLY A 72 -3.65 -17.21 -5.92
C GLY A 72 -3.52 -17.81 -7.33
N ARG A 73 -2.93 -17.07 -8.27
CA ARG A 73 -2.66 -17.55 -9.64
C ARG A 73 -1.71 -18.73 -9.64
N GLN A 74 -0.65 -18.69 -8.84
CA GLN A 74 0.31 -19.78 -8.75
C GLN A 74 -0.31 -21.02 -8.13
N ALA A 75 -1.12 -20.87 -7.07
CA ALA A 75 -1.87 -21.98 -6.48
C ALA A 75 -2.82 -22.62 -7.49
N ALA A 76 -3.55 -21.82 -8.29
CA ALA A 76 -4.41 -22.31 -9.35
C ALA A 76 -3.64 -23.10 -10.42
N ARG A 77 -2.47 -22.61 -10.85
CA ARG A 77 -1.59 -23.33 -11.80
C ARG A 77 -1.07 -24.65 -11.22
N VAL A 78 -0.71 -24.69 -9.94
CA VAL A 78 -0.23 -25.93 -9.29
C VAL A 78 -1.36 -26.95 -9.15
N ALA A 79 -2.58 -26.51 -8.92
CA ALA A 79 -3.76 -27.37 -8.82
C ALA A 79 -4.32 -27.82 -10.18
N ASP A 80 -3.84 -27.24 -11.28
CA ASP A 80 -4.26 -27.58 -12.64
C ASP A 80 -3.92 -29.06 -12.97
N PRO A 81 -4.93 -29.90 -13.28
CA PRO A 81 -4.72 -31.31 -13.62
C PRO A 81 -3.74 -31.52 -14.78
N GLU A 82 -3.72 -30.65 -15.78
CA GLU A 82 -2.79 -30.78 -16.91
C GLU A 82 -1.34 -30.51 -16.49
N GLU A 83 -1.12 -29.50 -15.65
CA GLU A 83 0.19 -29.19 -15.08
C GLU A 83 0.68 -30.30 -14.15
N LEU A 84 -0.21 -30.88 -13.34
CA LEU A 84 0.11 -32.05 -12.51
C LEU A 84 0.49 -33.26 -13.37
N ALA A 85 -0.24 -33.53 -14.45
CA ALA A 85 0.08 -34.61 -15.38
C ALA A 85 1.44 -34.39 -16.06
N ARG A 86 1.72 -33.15 -16.51
CA ARG A 86 3.01 -32.76 -17.08
C ARG A 86 4.16 -32.97 -16.09
N ARG A 87 4.02 -32.51 -14.85
CA ARG A 87 5.04 -32.69 -13.79
C ARG A 87 5.31 -34.16 -13.51
N ARG A 88 4.26 -34.98 -13.43
CA ARG A 88 4.38 -36.44 -13.24
C ARG A 88 5.10 -37.11 -14.40
N ALA A 89 4.83 -36.69 -15.64
CA ALA A 89 5.52 -37.21 -16.82
C ALA A 89 7.02 -36.86 -16.81
N VAL A 90 7.38 -35.62 -16.46
CA VAL A 90 8.78 -35.19 -16.33
C VAL A 90 9.50 -35.97 -15.22
N SER A 91 8.88 -36.14 -14.05
CA SER A 91 9.49 -36.92 -12.96
C SER A 91 9.67 -38.39 -13.32
N ALA A 92 8.71 -38.99 -14.02
CA ALA A 92 8.80 -40.37 -14.50
C ALA A 92 9.94 -40.53 -15.53
N ALA A 93 10.07 -39.60 -16.47
CA ALA A 93 11.15 -39.61 -17.45
C ALA A 93 12.53 -39.44 -16.80
N ALA A 94 12.65 -38.55 -15.80
CA ALA A 94 13.89 -38.36 -15.07
C ALA A 94 14.30 -39.61 -14.25
N ALA A 95 13.33 -40.26 -13.59
CA ALA A 95 13.57 -41.50 -12.86
C ALA A 95 14.02 -42.63 -13.80
N ALA A 96 13.38 -42.77 -14.96
CA ALA A 96 13.75 -43.75 -15.98
C ALA A 96 15.18 -43.51 -16.52
N ALA A 97 15.54 -42.25 -16.76
CA ALA A 97 16.88 -41.88 -17.22
C ALA A 97 17.97 -42.16 -16.18
N LEU A 98 17.66 -42.02 -14.88
CA LEU A 98 18.58 -42.36 -13.80
C LEU A 98 18.78 -43.88 -13.69
N ALA A 99 17.70 -44.65 -13.80
CA ALA A 99 17.73 -46.11 -13.73
C ALA A 99 18.51 -46.75 -14.90
N TYR A 100 18.57 -46.09 -16.05
CA TYR A 100 19.35 -46.55 -17.22
C TYR A 100 20.84 -46.19 -17.17
N ARG A 101 21.27 -45.40 -16.17
CA ARG A 101 22.66 -44.94 -16.00
C ARG A 101 23.44 -45.77 -14.97
N THR A 102 22.77 -46.64 -14.20
CA THR A 102 23.35 -47.63 -13.29
C THR A 102 23.43 -48.99 -13.95
#